data_AF-A0A6N9R6K3-F1
#
_entry.id   AF-A0A6N9R6K3-F1
#
_cell.length_a   1.000
_cell.length_b   1.000
_cell.length_c   1.000
_cell.angle_alpha   90.00
_cell.angle_beta   90.00
_cell.angle_gamma   90.00
#
_symmetry.space_group_name_H-M   'P 1'
#
loop_
_entity.id
_entity.type
_entity.pdbx_description
1 polymer ?
#
loop_
_entity_poly.entity_id
_entity_poly.type
_entity_poly.pdbx_seq_one_letter_code
_entity_poly.pdbx_strand_id
1 'polypeptide(L)'
;MFNPSRDEARRFLTDAWAKNRAQTPLTGLERMAASLVALHPEYHRIIEDPEHSLDRDFRPEAGDVNPFLHLSLHLAVAEQLSIDQPPGIRAQFERLKAAKGDEHEALHAVLDCLGEAIWHAQRHHTPLDASLYLECLARQ
;
A
#
# COMPACT_ATOMS: atom_id res chain seq x y z
N MET A 1 10.61 1.60 -13.36
CA MET A 1 10.08 1.73 -11.99
C MET A 1 9.01 2.79 -12.03
N PHE A 2 7.78 2.46 -11.65
CA PHE A 2 6.70 3.44 -11.54
C PHE A 2 7.06 4.36 -10.36
N ASN A 3 7.30 5.65 -10.62
CA ASN A 3 7.67 6.64 -9.61
C ASN A 3 6.81 7.90 -9.79
N PRO A 4 5.50 7.79 -9.56
CA PRO A 4 4.58 8.91 -9.70
C PRO A 4 4.92 9.99 -8.68
N SER A 5 4.67 11.25 -9.03
CA SER A 5 4.56 12.31 -8.05
C SER A 5 3.44 12.01 -7.06
N ARG A 6 3.48 12.67 -5.90
CA ARG A 6 2.45 12.55 -4.87
C ARG A 6 1.05 12.72 -5.45
N ASP A 7 0.85 13.74 -6.28
CA ASP A 7 -0.47 14.09 -6.78
C ASP A 7 -0.93 13.11 -7.88
N GLU A 8 -0.01 12.56 -8.67
CA GLU A 8 -0.32 11.48 -9.63
C GLU A 8 -0.74 10.20 -8.92
N ALA A 9 -0.05 9.82 -7.83
CA ALA A 9 -0.42 8.63 -7.04
C ALA A 9 -1.81 8.78 -6.41
N ARG A 10 -2.11 9.97 -5.86
CA ARG A 10 -3.43 10.27 -5.28
C ARG A 10 -4.54 10.19 -6.32
N ARG A 11 -4.38 10.87 -7.48
CA ARG A 11 -5.35 10.83 -8.58
C ARG A 11 -5.55 9.42 -9.12
N PHE A 12 -4.47 8.66 -9.25
CA PHE A 12 -4.55 7.28 -9.70
C PHE A 12 -5.46 6.42 -8.81
N LEU A 13 -5.33 6.54 -7.47
CA LEU A 13 -6.18 5.83 -6.52
C LEU A 13 -7.66 6.26 -6.63
N THR A 14 -7.93 7.56 -6.72
CA THR A 14 -9.30 8.09 -6.83
C THR A 14 -9.95 7.68 -8.16
N ASP A 15 -9.20 7.74 -9.26
CA ASP A 15 -9.68 7.40 -10.60
C ASP A 15 -9.94 5.90 -10.72
N ALA A 16 -9.05 5.05 -10.20
CA ALA A 16 -9.23 3.61 -10.18
C ALA A 16 -10.50 3.22 -9.39
N TRP A 17 -10.71 3.84 -8.23
CA TRP A 17 -11.91 3.60 -7.42
C TRP A 17 -13.19 4.08 -8.11
N ALA A 18 -13.17 5.29 -8.69
CA ALA A 18 -14.30 5.83 -9.43
C ALA A 18 -14.68 4.94 -10.62
N LYS A 19 -13.69 4.47 -11.39
CA LYS A 19 -13.89 3.54 -12.51
C LYS A 19 -14.49 2.22 -12.07
N ASN A 20 -14.02 1.66 -10.95
CA ASN A 20 -14.54 0.42 -10.37
C ASN A 20 -16.02 0.58 -9.97
N ARG A 21 -16.36 1.67 -9.28
CA ARG A 21 -17.75 1.98 -8.90
C ARG A 21 -18.66 2.18 -10.10
N ALA A 22 -18.16 2.79 -11.15
CA ALA A 22 -18.88 2.97 -12.41
C ALA A 22 -18.92 1.72 -13.29
N GLN A 23 -18.33 0.60 -12.84
CA GLN A 23 -18.19 -0.66 -13.59
C GLN A 23 -17.57 -0.46 -14.99
N THR A 24 -16.65 0.49 -15.11
CA THR A 24 -15.94 0.75 -16.36
C THR A 24 -14.71 -0.16 -16.47
N PRO A 25 -14.21 -0.43 -17.71
CA PRO A 25 -13.02 -1.25 -17.87
C PRO A 25 -11.81 -0.68 -17.13
N LEU A 26 -11.21 -1.52 -16.28
CA LEU A 26 -9.99 -1.22 -15.54
C LEU A 26 -8.77 -1.86 -16.22
N THR A 27 -7.63 -1.20 -16.16
CA THR A 27 -6.32 -1.83 -16.43
C THR A 27 -5.95 -2.82 -15.31
N GLY A 28 -4.88 -3.58 -15.48
CA GLY A 28 -4.39 -4.49 -14.44
C GLY A 28 -4.04 -3.77 -13.13
N LEU A 29 -3.34 -2.64 -13.23
CA LEU A 29 -2.94 -1.84 -12.07
C LEU A 29 -4.15 -1.18 -11.40
N GLU A 30 -5.10 -0.67 -12.18
CA GLU A 30 -6.33 -0.07 -11.62
C GLU A 30 -7.20 -1.11 -10.91
N ARG A 31 -7.27 -2.36 -11.41
CA ARG A 31 -7.95 -3.45 -10.68
C ARG A 31 -7.31 -3.71 -9.32
N MET A 32 -5.98 -3.75 -9.28
CA MET A 32 -5.22 -3.95 -8.04
C MET A 32 -5.50 -2.80 -7.07
N ALA A 33 -5.38 -1.55 -7.52
CA ALA A 33 -5.68 -0.37 -6.70
C ALA A 33 -7.12 -0.36 -6.19
N ALA A 34 -8.12 -0.60 -7.04
CA ALA A 34 -9.52 -0.62 -6.65
C ALA A 34 -9.84 -1.75 -5.64
N SER A 35 -9.19 -2.91 -5.78
CA SER A 35 -9.35 -4.02 -4.82
C SER A 35 -8.78 -3.66 -3.45
N LEU A 36 -7.63 -2.96 -3.41
CA LEU A 36 -7.06 -2.46 -2.17
C LEU A 36 -7.95 -1.40 -1.51
N VAL A 37 -8.50 -0.45 -2.30
CA VAL A 37 -9.46 0.53 -1.76
C VAL A 37 -10.71 -0.17 -1.22
N ALA A 38 -11.19 -1.25 -1.85
CA ALA A 38 -12.34 -2.01 -1.37
C ALA A 38 -12.10 -2.64 0.01
N LEU A 39 -10.87 -3.02 0.35
CA LEU A 39 -10.49 -3.54 1.66
C LEU A 39 -10.50 -2.45 2.77
N HIS A 40 -10.55 -1.17 2.39
CA HIS A 40 -10.47 -0.03 3.31
C HIS A 40 -11.72 0.86 3.28
N PRO A 41 -12.88 0.38 3.78
CA PRO A 41 -14.10 1.18 3.83
C PRO A 41 -13.95 2.49 4.63
N GLU A 42 -13.04 2.54 5.61
CA GLU A 42 -12.72 3.74 6.39
C GLU A 42 -12.17 4.89 5.53
N TYR A 43 -11.60 4.59 4.37
CA TYR A 43 -11.05 5.59 3.46
C TYR A 43 -11.97 5.94 2.30
N HIS A 44 -13.09 5.24 2.10
CA HIS A 44 -14.01 5.49 0.97
C HIS A 44 -14.48 6.94 0.93
N ARG A 45 -14.86 7.53 2.08
CA ARG A 45 -15.29 8.94 2.13
C ARG A 45 -14.22 9.92 1.62
N ILE A 46 -12.94 9.61 1.85
CA ILE A 46 -11.83 10.46 1.44
C ILE A 46 -11.53 10.24 -0.05
N ILE A 47 -11.50 8.99 -0.50
CA ILE A 47 -11.22 8.62 -1.89
C ILE A 47 -12.34 9.03 -2.86
N GLU A 48 -13.59 9.04 -2.39
CA GLU A 48 -14.77 9.41 -3.19
C GLU A 48 -14.99 10.93 -3.30
N ASP A 49 -14.20 11.73 -2.57
CA ASP A 49 -14.23 13.19 -2.62
C ASP A 49 -12.87 13.77 -3.04
N PRO A 50 -12.42 13.51 -4.29
CA PRO A 50 -11.12 13.97 -4.77
C PRO A 50 -10.98 15.50 -4.77
N GLU A 51 -12.07 16.25 -4.98
CA GLU A 51 -12.05 17.71 -5.02
C GLU A 51 -11.55 18.32 -3.69
N HIS A 52 -11.90 17.72 -2.55
CA HIS A 52 -11.50 18.23 -1.23
C HIS A 52 -10.35 17.46 -0.59
N SER A 53 -10.06 16.25 -1.04
CA SER A 53 -9.06 15.36 -0.42
C SER A 53 -7.68 15.40 -1.09
N LEU A 54 -7.61 15.64 -2.41
CA LEU A 54 -6.35 15.52 -3.17
C LEU A 54 -5.27 16.51 -2.68
N ASP A 55 -5.67 17.73 -2.33
CA ASP A 55 -4.74 18.79 -1.87
C ASP A 55 -4.64 18.86 -0.34
N ARG A 56 -5.38 18.02 0.39
CA ARG A 56 -5.36 17.99 1.85
C ARG A 56 -3.97 17.55 2.36
N ASP A 57 -3.47 18.29 3.34
CA ASP A 57 -2.27 17.92 4.09
C ASP A 57 -2.65 16.98 5.24
N PHE A 58 -2.13 15.76 5.22
CA PHE A 58 -2.36 14.75 6.25
C PHE A 58 -1.15 14.72 7.16
N ARG A 59 -1.24 15.45 8.26
CA ARG A 59 -0.15 15.64 9.22
C ARG A 59 -0.17 14.56 10.30
N PRO A 60 0.97 13.91 10.59
CA PRO A 60 1.06 12.90 11.65
C PRO A 60 0.58 13.40 13.02
N GLU A 61 0.76 14.69 13.31
CA GLU A 61 0.37 15.33 14.57
C GLU A 61 -1.14 15.36 14.80
N ALA A 62 -1.95 15.18 13.75
CA ALA A 62 -3.40 15.05 13.87
C ALA A 62 -3.84 13.65 14.32
N GLY A 63 -2.92 12.69 14.44
CA GLY A 63 -3.21 11.29 14.78
C GLY A 63 -3.81 10.47 13.64
N ASP A 64 -4.09 11.09 12.50
CA ASP A 64 -4.66 10.43 11.31
C ASP A 64 -3.54 9.78 10.47
N VAL A 65 -3.69 8.49 10.16
CA VAL A 65 -2.91 7.84 9.11
C VAL A 65 -3.29 8.46 7.76
N ASN A 66 -2.31 8.88 6.97
CA ASN A 66 -2.55 9.42 5.63
C ASN A 66 -3.10 8.31 4.71
N PRO A 67 -4.38 8.38 4.29
CA PRO A 67 -5.02 7.31 3.52
C PRO A 67 -4.33 7.03 2.19
N PHE A 68 -3.88 8.09 1.52
CA PHE A 68 -3.22 7.96 0.23
C PHE A 68 -1.86 7.32 0.36
N LEU A 69 -1.10 7.67 1.41
CA LEU A 69 0.18 7.03 1.68
C LEU A 69 -0.03 5.55 2.02
N HIS A 70 -0.99 5.25 2.89
CA HIS A 70 -1.35 3.89 3.29
C HIS A 70 -1.70 3.00 2.09
N LEU A 71 -2.64 3.45 1.26
CA LEU A 71 -3.05 2.73 0.04
C LEU A 71 -1.92 2.62 -1.00
N SER A 72 -1.05 3.63 -1.09
CA SER A 72 0.13 3.56 -1.97
C SER A 72 1.14 2.51 -1.49
N LEU A 73 1.31 2.36 -0.17
CA LEU A 73 2.17 1.30 0.40
C LEU A 73 1.57 -0.08 0.13
N HIS A 74 0.25 -0.24 0.24
CA HIS A 74 -0.42 -1.48 -0.20
C HIS A 74 -0.18 -1.79 -1.67
N LEU A 75 -0.26 -0.79 -2.56
CA LEU A 75 -0.02 -0.99 -3.98
C LEU A 75 1.44 -1.41 -4.24
N ALA A 76 2.40 -0.78 -3.56
CA ALA A 76 3.80 -1.17 -3.63
C ALA A 76 4.02 -2.62 -3.16
N VAL A 77 3.38 -3.04 -2.06
CA VAL A 77 3.44 -4.43 -1.58
C VAL A 77 2.81 -5.39 -2.58
N ALA A 78 1.67 -5.05 -3.18
CA ALA A 78 1.04 -5.89 -4.18
C ALA A 78 1.93 -6.07 -5.43
N GLU A 79 2.63 -5.01 -5.86
CA GLU A 79 3.65 -5.12 -6.91
C GLU A 79 4.82 -6.01 -6.48
N GLN A 80 5.39 -5.77 -5.29
CA GLN A 80 6.46 -6.59 -4.70
C GLN A 80 6.11 -8.08 -4.69
N LEU A 81 4.90 -8.44 -4.26
CA LEU A 81 4.41 -9.83 -4.27
C LEU A 81 4.25 -10.40 -5.68
N SER A 82 3.79 -9.59 -6.64
CA SER A 82 3.58 -10.01 -8.03
C SER A 82 4.87 -10.42 -8.73
N ILE A 83 5.99 -9.76 -8.40
CA ILE A 83 7.31 -10.04 -8.98
C ILE A 83 8.27 -10.75 -8.02
N ASP A 84 7.82 -11.11 -6.82
CA ASP A 84 8.63 -11.67 -5.72
C ASP A 84 9.89 -10.84 -5.45
N GLN A 85 9.72 -9.54 -5.22
CA GLN A 85 10.80 -8.61 -4.93
C GLN A 85 10.53 -7.89 -3.59
N PRO A 86 11.38 -8.05 -2.56
CA PRO A 86 12.60 -8.86 -2.55
C PRO A 86 12.31 -10.37 -2.67
N PRO A 87 13.23 -11.16 -3.26
CA PRO A 87 13.06 -12.61 -3.38
C PRO A 87 12.67 -13.27 -2.06
N GLY A 88 11.61 -14.08 -2.08
CA GLY A 88 11.08 -14.75 -0.89
C GLY A 88 9.99 -13.98 -0.15
N ILE A 89 9.66 -12.74 -0.53
CA ILE A 89 8.55 -12.00 0.06
C ILE A 89 7.21 -12.74 -0.13
N ARG A 90 7.00 -13.38 -1.29
CA ARG A 90 5.78 -14.14 -1.55
C ARG A 90 5.63 -15.31 -0.59
N ALA A 91 6.72 -16.03 -0.31
CA ALA A 91 6.71 -17.15 0.62
C ALA A 91 6.40 -16.68 2.06
N GLN A 92 6.94 -15.53 2.47
CA GLN A 92 6.62 -14.94 3.78
C GLN A 92 5.15 -14.50 3.85
N PHE A 93 4.63 -13.85 2.81
CA PHE A 93 3.22 -13.45 2.76
C PHE A 93 2.27 -14.65 2.85
N GLU A 94 2.51 -15.72 2.09
CA GLU A 94 1.66 -16.92 2.15
C GLU A 94 1.71 -17.58 3.54
N ARG A 95 2.89 -17.59 4.20
CA ARG A 95 3.03 -18.05 5.59
C ARG A 95 2.19 -17.19 6.54
N LEU A 96 2.26 -15.86 6.41
CA LEU A 96 1.51 -14.92 7.26
C LEU A 96 0.00 -15.03 7.04
N LYS A 97 -0.43 -15.13 5.78
CA LYS A 97 -1.83 -15.35 5.40
C LYS A 97 -2.37 -16.65 6.00
N ALA A 98 -1.60 -17.74 5.92
CA ALA A 98 -1.99 -19.01 6.54
C ALA A 98 -2.04 -18.93 8.07
N ALA A 99 -1.11 -18.22 8.70
CA ALA A 99 -1.06 -18.07 10.16
C ALA A 99 -2.19 -17.18 10.71
N LYS A 100 -2.55 -16.11 10.00
CA LYS A 100 -3.58 -15.15 10.41
C LYS A 100 -4.99 -15.56 9.99
N GLY A 101 -5.13 -16.33 8.91
CA GLY A 101 -6.42 -16.73 8.36
C GLY A 101 -7.16 -15.61 7.63
N ASP A 102 -6.51 -14.47 7.42
CA ASP A 102 -7.08 -13.29 6.76
C ASP A 102 -6.00 -12.62 5.88
N GLU A 103 -6.37 -12.30 4.65
CA GLU A 103 -5.46 -11.72 3.66
C GLU A 103 -5.13 -10.26 3.96
N HIS A 104 -6.10 -9.49 4.46
CA HIS A 104 -5.93 -8.08 4.77
C HIS A 104 -5.01 -7.89 5.97
N GLU A 105 -5.18 -8.69 7.01
CA GLU A 105 -4.30 -8.76 8.18
C GLU A 105 -2.87 -9.20 7.81
N ALA A 106 -2.72 -10.11 6.83
CA ALA A 106 -1.41 -10.48 6.32
C ALA A 106 -0.75 -9.34 5.53
N LEU A 107 -1.52 -8.62 4.71
CA LEU A 107 -1.03 -7.43 4.01
C LEU A 107 -0.59 -6.35 5.01
N HIS A 108 -1.34 -6.12 6.09
CA HIS A 108 -0.95 -5.18 7.14
C HIS A 108 0.37 -5.56 7.83
N ALA A 109 0.57 -6.84 8.17
CA ALA A 109 1.85 -7.28 8.74
C ALA A 109 3.03 -7.08 7.77
N VAL A 110 2.80 -7.22 6.46
CA VAL A 110 3.81 -6.90 5.45
C VAL A 110 4.08 -5.39 5.40
N LEU A 111 3.03 -4.57 5.47
CA LEU A 111 3.13 -3.12 5.49
C LEU A 111 3.89 -2.59 6.70
N ASP A 112 3.67 -3.15 7.88
CA ASP A 112 4.39 -2.77 9.10
C ASP A 112 5.90 -2.96 8.91
N CYS A 113 6.30 -4.11 8.38
CA CYS A 113 7.70 -4.41 8.08
C CYS A 113 8.27 -3.54 6.95
N LEU A 114 7.46 -3.19 5.93
CA LEU A 114 7.86 -2.25 4.91
C LEU A 114 8.08 -0.85 5.51
N GLY A 115 7.21 -0.42 6.42
CA GLY A 115 7.32 0.83 7.15
C GLY A 115 8.62 0.92 7.96
N GLU A 116 8.96 -0.15 8.69
CA GLU A 116 10.24 -0.27 9.41
C GLU A 116 11.44 -0.14 8.47
N ALA A 117 11.42 -0.84 7.33
CA ALA A 117 12.50 -0.78 6.34
C ALA A 117 12.64 0.60 5.68
N ILE A 118 11.53 1.27 5.37
CA ILE A 118 11.53 2.64 4.84
C ILE A 118 12.07 3.62 5.89
N TRP A 119 11.62 3.50 7.14
CA TRP A 119 12.10 4.35 8.23
C TRP A 119 13.61 4.20 8.44
N HIS A 120 14.12 2.97 8.44
CA HIS A 120 15.55 2.69 8.56
C HIS A 120 16.33 3.33 7.39
N ALA A 121 15.88 3.12 6.15
CA ALA A 121 16.49 3.70 4.95
C ALA A 121 16.55 5.23 5.02
N GLN A 122 15.47 5.89 5.45
CA GLN A 122 15.42 7.34 5.62
C GLN A 122 16.35 7.82 6.74
N ARG A 123 16.34 7.15 7.90
CA ARG A 123 17.11 7.52 9.08
C ARG A 123 18.62 7.44 8.86
N HIS A 124 19.06 6.48 8.04
CA HIS A 124 20.47 6.20 7.75
C HIS A 124 20.91 6.69 6.37
N HIS A 125 20.03 7.29 5.57
CA HIS A 125 20.29 7.71 4.19
C HIS A 125 20.83 6.56 3.30
N THR A 126 20.28 5.36 3.49
CA THR A 126 20.63 4.17 2.71
C THR A 126 19.47 3.77 1.79
N PRO A 127 19.72 2.92 0.78
CA PRO A 127 18.64 2.23 0.08
C PRO A 127 17.81 1.36 1.03
N LEU A 128 16.63 0.93 0.57
CA LEU A 128 15.79 -0.04 1.28
C LEU A 128 16.56 -1.36 1.43
N ASP A 129 16.70 -1.83 2.68
CA ASP A 129 17.39 -3.08 2.98
C ASP A 129 16.42 -4.26 2.92
N ALA A 130 16.59 -5.09 1.89
CA ALA A 130 15.78 -6.28 1.67
C ALA A 130 15.94 -7.32 2.79
N SER A 131 17.12 -7.41 3.42
CA SER A 131 17.39 -8.38 4.49
C SER A 131 16.63 -7.98 5.75
N LEU A 132 16.71 -6.71 6.15
CA LEU A 132 15.97 -6.17 7.29
C LEU A 132 14.45 -6.36 7.10
N TYR A 133 13.96 -6.11 5.88
CA TYR A 133 12.55 -6.31 5.55
C TYR A 133 12.13 -7.78 5.70
N LEU A 134 12.86 -8.73 5.10
CA LEU A 134 12.56 -10.17 5.19
C LEU A 134 12.73 -10.72 6.61
N GLU A 135 13.70 -10.22 7.38
CA GLU A 135 13.89 -10.57 8.78
C GLU A 135 12.74 -10.10 9.66
N CYS A 136 12.22 -8.88 9.42
CA CYS A 136 11.00 -8.43 10.08
C CYS A 136 9.83 -9.35 9.77
N LEU A 137 9.63 -9.68 8.49
CA LEU A 137 8.56 -10.59 8.07
C LEU A 137 8.70 -11.97 8.71
N ALA A 138 9.91 -12.49 8.89
CA ALA A 138 10.12 -13.78 9.53
C ALA A 138 9.77 -13.81 11.04
N ARG A 139 9.71 -12.65 11.71
CA ARG A 139 9.34 -12.52 13.13
C ARG A 139 7.84 -12.37 13.36
N GLN A 140 7.08 -12.02 12.32
CA GLN A 140 5.62 -11.90 12.33
C GLN A 140 4.93 -13.26 12.36
#